data_AF-A0A6J7LSH3-F1
#
_entry.id   AF-A0A6J7LSH3-F1
#
_cell.length_a   1.000
_cell.length_b   1.000
_cell.length_c   1.000
_cell.angle_alpha   90.00
_cell.angle_beta   90.00
_cell.angle_gamma   90.00
#
_symmetry.space_group_name_H-M   'P 1'
#
loop_
_entity.id
_entity.type
_entity.pdbx_description
1 polymer ?
#
loop_
_entity_poly.entity_id
_entity_poly.type
_entity_poly.pdbx_seq_one_letter_code
_entity_poly.pdbx_strand_id
1 'polypeptide(L)'
;MHHDNKGGGGRNTFWWRTFAAARDSNGWTVVPRRYTRATAAQLASDIANSHRRRMTPLRVRGVLHGEQWATRWEPASDDAAGDHVVWIRLIEMASSEQR
;
A
#
# COMPACT_ATOMS: atom_id res chain seq x y z
N MET A 1 17.75 -37.36 8.98
CA MET A 1 17.39 -36.16 9.76
C MET A 1 17.71 -34.93 8.91
N HIS A 2 16.71 -34.34 8.28
CA HIS A 2 16.76 -32.95 7.80
C HIS A 2 15.35 -32.39 7.98
N HIS A 3 15.27 -31.27 8.69
CA HIS A 3 14.04 -30.66 9.16
C HIS A 3 13.42 -29.82 8.02
N ASP A 4 12.33 -30.29 7.42
CA ASP A 4 11.46 -29.40 6.65
C ASP A 4 10.49 -28.69 7.61
N ASN A 5 11.01 -27.57 8.11
CA ASN A 5 10.34 -26.63 8.99
C ASN A 5 9.14 -26.01 8.26
N LYS A 6 7.91 -26.40 8.64
CA LYS A 6 6.66 -25.68 8.33
C LYS A 6 6.68 -24.31 9.02
N GLY A 7 7.37 -23.34 8.43
CA GLY A 7 7.52 -22.00 8.97
C GLY A 7 7.10 -20.89 8.00
N GLY A 8 5.90 -20.34 8.19
CA GLY A 8 5.65 -18.92 7.89
C GLY A 8 4.94 -18.54 6.58
N GLY A 9 3.73 -19.06 6.32
CA GLY A 9 2.87 -18.64 5.19
C GLY A 9 2.27 -17.22 5.28
N GLY A 10 2.91 -16.25 5.95
CA GLY A 10 2.30 -14.99 6.35
C GLY A 10 2.87 -13.69 5.78
N ARG A 11 3.93 -13.72 4.97
CA ARG A 11 4.70 -12.51 4.59
C ARG A 11 4.65 -12.11 3.12
N ASN A 12 3.85 -12.79 2.28
CA ASN A 12 3.85 -12.59 0.83
C ASN A 12 2.46 -12.25 0.26
N THR A 13 1.70 -11.40 0.95
CA THR A 13 0.41 -10.95 0.43
C THR A 13 0.62 -9.90 -0.66
N PHE A 14 -0.32 -9.81 -1.60
CA PHE A 14 -0.31 -8.82 -2.69
C PHE A 14 0.07 -7.42 -2.19
N TRP A 15 -0.62 -6.94 -1.15
CA TRP A 15 -0.37 -5.61 -0.58
C TRP A 15 1.02 -5.46 0.02
N TRP A 16 1.55 -6.49 0.69
CA TRP A 16 2.91 -6.44 1.25
C TRP A 16 3.95 -6.23 0.15
N ARG A 17 3.83 -6.96 -0.97
CA ARG A 17 4.72 -6.78 -2.14
C ARG A 17 4.56 -5.40 -2.77
N THR A 18 3.33 -4.91 -2.89
CA THR A 18 3.04 -3.58 -3.45
C THR A 18 3.67 -2.47 -2.61
N PHE A 19 3.52 -2.53 -1.28
CA PHE A 19 4.17 -1.56 -0.38
C PHE A 19 5.69 -1.71 -0.39
N ALA A 20 6.23 -2.93 -0.43
CA ALA A 20 7.68 -3.15 -0.53
C ALA A 20 8.26 -2.51 -1.79
N ALA A 21 7.64 -2.72 -2.95
CA ALA A 21 8.06 -2.08 -4.21
C ALA A 21 7.93 -0.55 -4.15
N ALA A 22 6.88 -0.03 -3.51
CA ALA A 22 6.66 1.40 -3.40
C ALA A 22 7.62 2.10 -2.44
N ARG A 23 8.22 1.39 -1.48
CA ARG A 23 9.31 1.91 -0.65
C ARG A 23 10.60 2.09 -1.46
N ASP A 24 10.88 1.13 -2.36
CA ASP A 24 12.10 1.09 -3.15
C ASP A 24 12.11 2.12 -4.31
N SER A 25 10.94 2.47 -4.85
CA SER A 25 10.83 3.35 -6.03
C SER A 25 11.05 4.85 -5.76
N ASN A 26 11.17 5.26 -4.49
CA ASN A 26 11.28 6.65 -4.04
C ASN A 26 10.24 7.62 -4.65
N GLY A 27 9.08 7.11 -5.08
CA GLY A 27 8.13 7.85 -5.90
C GLY A 27 6.71 7.29 -5.90
N TRP A 28 5.89 7.79 -6.82
CA TRP A 28 4.53 7.29 -7.00
C TRP A 28 4.56 5.92 -7.68
N THR A 29 4.04 4.92 -6.97
CA THR A 29 3.91 3.54 -7.46
C THR A 29 2.44 3.22 -7.69
N VAL A 30 2.11 2.76 -8.89
CA VAL A 30 0.75 2.30 -9.20
C VAL A 30 0.51 0.93 -8.55
N VAL A 31 -0.62 0.78 -7.87
CA VAL A 31 -1.09 -0.52 -7.40
C VAL A 31 -1.53 -1.31 -8.64
N PRO A 32 -0.96 -2.50 -8.92
CA PRO A 32 -1.23 -3.25 -10.14
C PRO A 32 -2.57 -4.01 -10.06
N ARG A 33 -3.64 -3.28 -9.73
CA ARG A 33 -5.04 -3.72 -9.70
C ARG A 33 -5.94 -2.55 -10.05
N ARG A 34 -7.01 -2.87 -10.79
CA ARG A 34 -8.10 -1.95 -11.10
C ARG A 34 -9.20 -2.09 -10.07
N TYR A 35 -9.81 -0.98 -9.71
CA TYR A 35 -10.87 -0.90 -8.70
C TYR A 35 -12.00 -0.01 -9.19
N THR A 36 -13.23 -0.27 -8.74
CA THR A 36 -14.30 0.70 -8.93
C THR A 36 -13.96 2.03 -8.26
N ARG A 37 -14.51 3.14 -8.74
CA ARG A 37 -14.30 4.49 -8.16
C ARG A 37 -14.45 4.51 -6.64
N ALA A 38 -15.55 3.94 -6.13
CA ALA A 38 -15.83 3.90 -4.69
C ALA A 38 -14.76 3.11 -3.92
N THR A 39 -14.33 1.98 -4.47
CA THR A 39 -13.28 1.15 -3.85
C THR A 39 -11.92 1.83 -3.88
N ALA A 40 -11.55 2.48 -5.00
CA ALA A 40 -10.32 3.24 -5.12
C ALA A 40 -10.25 4.38 -4.11
N ALA A 41 -11.35 5.15 -3.97
CA ALA A 41 -11.45 6.22 -2.99
C ALA A 41 -11.34 5.69 -1.55
N GLN A 42 -12.02 4.59 -1.22
CA GLN A 42 -11.95 3.97 0.10
C GLN A 42 -10.53 3.46 0.41
N LEU A 43 -9.88 2.78 -0.53
CA LEU A 43 -8.51 2.29 -0.38
C LEU A 43 -7.52 3.45 -0.20
N ALA A 44 -7.63 4.49 -1.02
CA ALA A 44 -6.77 5.66 -0.90
C ALA A 44 -6.90 6.32 0.48
N SER A 45 -8.13 6.47 0.98
CA SER A 45 -8.42 7.02 2.30
C SER A 45 -7.88 6.13 3.43
N ASP A 46 -8.09 4.81 3.35
CA ASP A 46 -7.65 3.85 4.36
C ASP A 46 -6.11 3.79 4.44
N ILE A 47 -5.42 3.82 3.30
CA ILE A 47 -3.95 3.83 3.23
C ILE A 47 -3.41 5.17 3.77
N ALA A 48 -3.98 6.30 3.38
CA ALA A 48 -3.53 7.62 3.85
C ALA A 48 -3.69 7.78 5.38
N ASN A 49 -4.77 7.23 5.94
CA ASN A 49 -5.05 7.28 7.37
C ASN A 49 -4.53 6.06 8.15
N SER A 50 -3.78 5.16 7.51
CA SER A 50 -3.26 3.94 8.15
C SER A 50 -2.42 4.24 9.40
N HIS A 51 -1.61 5.30 9.37
CA HIS A 51 -0.81 5.78 10.51
C HIS A 51 -1.64 6.16 11.75
N ARG A 52 -2.92 6.53 11.58
CA ARG A 52 -3.82 6.93 12.68
C ARG A 52 -4.56 5.76 13.30
N ARG A 53 -4.67 4.63 12.60
CA ARG A 53 -5.49 3.49 13.01
C ARG A 53 -4.60 2.42 13.63
N ARG A 54 -4.39 2.51 14.95
CA ARG A 54 -3.57 1.54 15.70
C ARG A 54 -4.17 0.14 15.87
N MET A 55 -5.49 -0.06 15.66
CA MET A 55 -6.17 -1.30 16.09
C MET A 55 -7.18 -1.92 15.10
N THR A 56 -7.48 -1.29 13.97
CA THR A 56 -8.42 -1.88 13.00
C THR A 56 -7.65 -2.66 11.95
N PRO A 57 -8.03 -3.91 11.61
CA PRO A 57 -7.40 -4.63 10.51
C PRO A 57 -7.66 -3.86 9.22
N LEU A 58 -6.63 -3.14 8.77
CA LEU A 58 -6.63 -2.54 7.45
C LEU A 58 -6.83 -3.67 6.44
N ARG A 59 -7.74 -3.48 5.48
CA ARG A 59 -7.90 -4.38 4.32
C ARG A 59 -6.58 -4.53 3.54
N VAL A 60 -5.68 -3.58 3.72
CA VAL A 60 -4.35 -3.48 3.13
C VAL A 60 -3.28 -3.92 4.14
N ARG A 61 -2.93 -5.22 4.14
CA ARG A 61 -1.83 -5.74 4.97
C ARG A 61 -0.49 -5.42 4.33
N GLY A 62 0.41 -4.73 5.04
CA GLY A 62 1.76 -4.43 4.53
C GLY A 62 2.29 -3.04 4.88
N VAL A 63 1.43 -2.16 5.42
CA VAL A 63 1.85 -0.91 6.07
C VAL A 63 2.57 -1.25 7.38
N LEU A 64 3.77 -0.73 7.57
CA LEU A 64 4.54 -0.87 8.81
C LEU A 64 4.16 0.25 9.79
N HIS A 65 4.36 -0.01 11.09
CA HIS A 65 4.01 0.97 12.12
C HIS A 65 4.86 2.25 11.97
N GLY A 66 4.20 3.40 12.02
CA GLY A 66 4.85 4.71 11.86
C GLY A 66 5.00 5.17 10.41
N GLU A 67 4.70 4.33 9.42
CA GLU A 67 4.70 4.76 8.02
C GLU A 67 3.51 5.66 7.70
N GLN A 68 3.79 6.74 6.98
CA GLN A 68 2.77 7.57 6.38
C GLN A 68 2.84 7.45 4.86
N TRP A 69 1.67 7.32 4.23
CA TRP A 69 1.57 7.08 2.81
C TRP A 69 0.74 8.18 2.16
N ALA A 70 1.24 8.74 1.06
CA ALA A 70 0.47 9.57 0.16
C ALA A 70 -0.30 8.65 -0.78
N THR A 71 -1.55 8.99 -1.05
CA THR A 71 -2.38 8.28 -2.01
C THR A 71 -3.06 9.22 -2.98
N ARG A 72 -3.22 8.76 -4.21
CA ARG A 72 -4.10 9.37 -5.20
C ARG A 72 -4.73 8.26 -6.04
N TRP A 73 -5.85 8.54 -6.68
CA TRP A 73 -6.49 7.59 -7.58
C TRP A 73 -6.98 8.35 -8.81
N GLU A 74 -6.95 7.67 -9.95
CA GLU A 74 -7.34 8.24 -11.23
C GLU A 74 -7.97 7.15 -12.09
N PRO A 75 -8.78 7.52 -13.10
CA PRO A 75 -9.31 6.56 -14.07
C PRO A 75 -8.16 5.79 -14.73
N ALA A 76 -8.29 4.49 -14.90
CA ALA A 76 -7.37 3.73 -15.72
C ALA A 76 -7.48 4.26 -17.16
N SER A 77 -6.37 4.65 -17.79
CA SER A 77 -6.35 5.20 -19.16
C SER A 77 -6.81 4.22 -20.25
N ASP A 78 -7.16 2.99 -19.86
CA ASP A 78 -7.69 1.96 -20.73
C ASP A 78 -9.21 2.16 -20.80
N ASP A 79 -9.76 2.22 -22.01
CA ASP A 79 -11.15 2.58 -22.39
C ASP A 79 -12.27 1.71 -21.74
N ALA A 80 -11.93 0.85 -20.77
CA ALA A 80 -12.87 0.10 -19.95
C ALA A 80 -13.52 1.02 -18.91
N ALA A 81 -14.67 1.59 -19.27
CA ALA A 81 -15.48 2.46 -18.43
C ALA A 81 -15.64 1.93 -16.99
N GLY A 82 -15.07 2.65 -16.02
CA GLY A 82 -15.37 2.50 -14.59
C GLY A 82 -14.20 2.10 -13.70
N ASP A 83 -13.09 1.63 -14.28
CA ASP A 83 -11.94 1.18 -13.52
C ASP A 83 -10.99 2.33 -13.18
N HIS A 84 -10.56 2.37 -11.94
CA HIS A 84 -9.63 3.35 -11.38
C HIS A 84 -8.40 2.64 -10.84
N VAL A 85 -7.25 3.27 -10.99
CA VAL A 85 -5.99 2.84 -10.40
C VAL A 85 -5.71 3.66 -9.15
N VAL A 86 -5.08 3.02 -8.17
CA VAL A 86 -4.61 3.68 -6.96
C VAL A 86 -3.10 3.82 -7.06
N TRP A 87 -2.60 5.00 -6.76
CA TRP A 87 -1.19 5.28 -6.62
C TRP A 87 -0.86 5.48 -5.16
N ILE A 88 0.27 4.93 -4.74
CA ILE A 88 0.80 5.06 -3.40
C ILE A 88 2.23 5.58 -3.47
N ARG A 89 2.61 6.37 -2.48
CA ARG A 89 3.99 6.82 -2.28
C ARG A 89 4.26 6.89 -0.78
N LEU A 90 5.42 6.41 -0.35
CA LEU A 90 5.84 6.59 1.03
C LEU A 90 6.11 8.09 1.23
N ILE A 91 5.41 8.70 2.18
CA ILE A 91 5.81 9.99 2.72
C ILE A 91 6.82 9.60 3.79
N GLU A 92 8.10 9.71 3.46
CA GLU A 92 9.10 9.77 4.50
C GLU A 92 8.66 10.90 5.43
N MET A 93 8.27 10.54 6.66
CA MET A 93 8.48 11.48 7.75
C MET A 93 9.94 11.81 7.61
N ALA A 94 10.26 13.06 7.28
CA ALA A 94 11.63 13.53 7.32
C ALA A 94 12.21 12.91 8.59
N SER A 95 13.16 11.98 8.41
CA SER A 95 14.15 11.75 9.43
C SER A 95 14.49 13.15 9.87
N SER A 96 14.23 13.46 11.13
CA SER A 96 14.62 14.70 11.76
C SER A 96 16.13 14.77 11.58
N GLU A 97 16.56 15.24 10.42
CA GLU A 97 17.94 15.41 10.04
C GLU A 97 18.33 16.70 10.75
N GLN A 98 18.68 16.50 12.01
CA GLN A 98 19.81 17.11 12.67
C GLN A 98 20.11 18.55 12.23
N ARG A 99 19.61 19.52 13.01
CA ARG A 99 20.50 20.54 13.58
C ARG A 99 19.91 21.20 14.80
#